data_AF-A0A836VIH8-F1
#
_entry.id   AF-A0A836VIH8-F1
#
_cell.length_a   1.000
_cell.length_b   1.000
_cell.length_c   1.000
_cell.angle_alpha   90.00
_cell.angle_beta   90.00
_cell.angle_gamma   90.00
#
_symmetry.space_group_name_H-M   'P 1'
#
loop_
_entity.id
_entity.type
_entity.pdbx_description
1 polymer ?
#
loop_
_entity_poly.entity_id
_entity_poly.type
_entity_poly.pdbx_seq_one_letter_code
_entity_poly.pdbx_strand_id
1 'polypeptide(L)'
;MSTKLFEKNRNFDAALEGNFYKLSAQGDTLVIPNPSRVTIEPSFFPLELRQGVGINSQLVRSFPLNVDVRLGLGARQILVSDAFTLSSDSTAVERKTSTSTGIEALLILDSRLAKSVNFDSEFDILINQTDPGKWVFSLENRLRIFLTSFINLDLVADLQRQEGLRRITGREQVLLRFSRFF
;
A
#
# COMPACT_ATOMS: atom_id res chain seq x y z
N MET A 1 -3.79 11.99 14.80
CA MET A 1 -3.68 10.54 15.10
C MET A 1 -3.73 9.81 13.76
N SER A 2 -2.74 9.00 13.42
CA SER A 2 -2.65 8.31 12.11
C SER A 2 -2.81 6.81 12.37
N THR A 3 -4.00 6.28 12.12
CA THR A 3 -4.28 4.84 12.19
C THR A 3 -3.68 4.21 10.93
N LYS A 4 -2.50 3.60 11.08
CA LYS A 4 -1.89 2.78 10.03
C LYS A 4 -2.51 1.38 10.13
N LEU A 5 -3.45 1.06 9.24
CA LEU A 5 -4.02 -0.29 9.08
C LEU A 5 -3.13 -1.14 8.17
N PHE A 6 -1.91 -1.40 8.64
CA PHE A 6 -1.21 -2.63 8.29
C PHE A 6 -0.96 -3.34 9.60
N GLU A 7 -1.40 -4.59 9.70
CA GLU A 7 -1.27 -5.36 10.92
C GLU A 7 0.17 -5.84 11.09
N LYS A 8 1.06 -4.91 11.45
CA LYS A 8 2.48 -5.23 11.78
C LYS A 8 2.57 -6.16 12.98
N ASN A 9 1.63 -6.00 13.90
CA ASN A 9 1.46 -6.83 15.07
C ASN A 9 0.01 -7.29 15.12
N ARG A 10 -0.20 -8.60 15.27
CA ARG A 10 -1.47 -9.14 15.73
C ARG A 10 -1.48 -9.03 17.24
N ASN A 11 -2.39 -8.23 17.77
CA ASN A 11 -2.70 -8.20 19.19
C ASN A 11 -3.94 -9.06 19.42
N PHE A 12 -3.95 -9.82 20.51
CA PHE A 12 -5.11 -10.60 20.92
C PHE A 12 -5.69 -9.95 22.19
N ASP A 13 -6.99 -9.65 22.18
CA ASP A 13 -7.67 -8.95 23.29
C ASP A 13 -7.62 -9.74 24.60
N ALA A 14 -7.56 -11.08 24.50
CA ALA A 14 -7.12 -12.00 25.54
C ALA A 14 -6.04 -12.91 24.92
N ALA A 15 -5.10 -13.45 25.73
CA ALA A 15 -4.11 -14.40 25.22
C ALA A 15 -4.83 -15.51 24.45
N LEU A 16 -4.40 -15.79 23.21
CA LEU A 16 -5.04 -16.79 22.37
C LEU A 16 -5.10 -18.12 23.14
N GLU A 17 -6.29 -18.70 23.33
CA GLU A 17 -6.43 -20.03 23.92
C GLU A 17 -5.93 -21.06 22.89
N GLY A 18 -4.62 -21.33 22.91
CA GLY A 18 -3.97 -22.23 21.97
C GLY A 18 -2.66 -21.69 21.38
N ASN A 19 -2.21 -22.35 20.32
CA ASN A 19 -0.95 -22.02 19.67
C ASN A 19 -1.16 -21.13 18.45
N PHE A 20 -0.24 -20.19 18.24
CA PHE A 20 -0.09 -19.49 16.98
C PHE A 20 1.01 -20.13 16.15
N TYR A 21 0.73 -20.41 14.89
CA TYR A 21 1.63 -21.11 13.97
C TYR A 21 2.17 -20.14 12.93
N LYS A 22 3.50 -20.05 12.84
CA LYS A 22 4.19 -19.39 11.73
C LYS A 22 4.80 -20.43 10.83
N LEU A 23 4.31 -20.50 9.60
CA LEU A 23 4.78 -21.42 8.57
C LEU A 23 5.81 -20.68 7.71
N SER A 24 7.05 -21.14 7.74
CA SER A 24 8.14 -20.60 6.94
C SER A 24 8.06 -21.08 5.48
N ALA A 25 8.64 -20.31 4.55
CA ALA A 25 8.71 -20.66 3.14
C ALA A 25 9.49 -21.96 2.88
N GLN A 26 10.39 -22.34 3.80
CA GLN A 26 11.22 -23.55 3.78
C GLN A 26 10.51 -24.78 4.36
N GLY A 27 9.29 -24.63 4.89
CA GLY A 27 8.50 -25.72 5.48
C GLY A 27 8.60 -25.85 6.99
N ASP A 28 9.43 -25.02 7.64
CA ASP A 28 9.53 -24.99 9.09
C ASP A 28 8.28 -24.38 9.73
N THR A 29 7.87 -24.91 10.88
CA THR A 29 6.74 -24.40 11.65
C THR A 29 7.20 -23.91 13.00
N LEU A 30 7.15 -22.59 13.23
CA LEU A 30 7.36 -22.01 14.54
C LEU A 30 6.03 -21.95 15.29
N VAL A 31 5.99 -22.61 16.45
CA VAL A 31 4.81 -22.67 17.33
C VAL A 31 5.00 -21.70 18.49
N ILE A 32 4.09 -20.74 18.64
CA ILE A 32 4.08 -19.78 19.73
C ILE A 32 2.89 -20.10 20.64
N PRO A 33 3.10 -20.62 21.86
CA PRO A 33 2.00 -20.98 22.74
C PRO A 33 1.41 -19.75 23.44
N ASN A 34 0.08 -19.65 23.46
CA ASN A 34 -0.72 -18.63 24.13
C ASN A 34 -0.21 -17.18 23.98
N PRO A 35 0.05 -16.69 22.76
CA PRO A 35 0.56 -15.33 22.60
C PRO A 35 -0.52 -14.29 22.91
N SER A 36 -0.12 -13.25 23.63
CA SER A 36 -0.87 -11.99 23.72
C SER A 36 -0.60 -11.05 22.54
N ARG A 37 0.59 -11.18 21.93
CA ARG A 37 1.01 -10.42 20.74
C ARG A 37 1.95 -11.24 19.87
N VAL A 38 1.74 -11.16 18.56
CA VAL A 38 2.63 -11.73 17.55
C VAL A 38 3.01 -10.68 16.52
N THR A 39 4.31 -10.45 16.33
CA THR A 39 4.83 -9.63 15.24
C THR A 39 4.67 -10.40 13.92
N ILE A 40 3.92 -9.84 12.98
CA ILE A 40 3.66 -10.43 11.66
C ILE A 40 4.63 -9.87 10.62
N GLU A 41 4.91 -8.57 10.70
CA GLU A 41 5.88 -7.91 9.83
C GLU A 41 6.89 -7.17 10.71
N PRO A 42 8.18 -7.53 10.67
CA PRO A 42 9.21 -6.89 11.47
C PRO A 42 9.47 -5.47 10.96
N SER A 43 10.23 -4.70 11.73
CA SER A 43 10.63 -3.37 11.27
C SER A 43 11.56 -3.52 10.06
N PHE A 44 11.36 -2.67 9.04
CA PHE A 44 12.13 -2.63 7.77
C PHE A 44 11.85 -3.71 6.72
N PHE A 45 11.05 -4.74 7.02
CA PHE A 45 10.62 -5.73 6.03
C PHE A 45 9.08 -5.85 6.00
N PRO A 46 8.49 -6.12 4.82
CA PRO A 46 9.14 -6.32 3.52
C PRO A 46 9.70 -5.02 2.93
N LEU A 47 10.81 -5.13 2.19
CA LEU A 47 11.41 -4.01 1.47
C LEU A 47 10.99 -4.06 0.00
N GLU A 48 10.35 -3.00 -0.47
CA GLU A 48 9.97 -2.83 -1.87
C GLU A 48 10.97 -1.94 -2.59
N LEU A 49 11.62 -2.48 -3.61
CA LEU A 49 12.56 -1.79 -4.48
C LEU A 49 11.92 -1.63 -5.86
N ARG A 50 11.95 -0.41 -6.38
CA ARG A 50 11.36 -0.05 -7.67
C ARG A 50 12.41 0.65 -8.52
N GLN A 51 12.61 0.15 -9.73
CA GLN A 51 13.49 0.74 -10.74
C GLN A 51 12.74 0.77 -12.07
N GLY A 52 12.89 1.82 -12.86
CA GLY A 52 12.21 1.89 -14.14
C GLY A 52 12.71 3.04 -15.00
N VAL A 53 12.55 2.89 -16.30
CA VAL A 53 12.82 3.91 -17.31
C VAL A 53 11.57 4.11 -18.14
N GLY A 54 11.20 5.35 -18.39
CA GLY A 54 9.97 5.66 -19.10
C GLY A 54 9.95 7.06 -19.68
N ILE A 55 8.92 7.31 -20.47
CA ILE A 55 8.61 8.59 -21.09
C ILE A 55 7.49 9.23 -20.28
N ASN A 56 7.69 10.48 -19.89
CA ASN A 56 6.66 11.29 -19.26
C ASN A 56 5.94 12.13 -20.33
N SER A 57 4.63 12.24 -20.22
CA SER A 57 3.77 13.02 -21.11
C SER A 57 2.72 13.74 -20.29
N GLN A 58 2.60 15.04 -20.50
CA GLN A 58 1.54 15.84 -19.91
C GLN A 58 0.34 15.84 -20.87
N LEU A 59 -0.72 15.13 -20.50
CA LEU A 59 -1.90 14.97 -21.37
C LEU A 59 -2.82 16.18 -21.30
N VAL A 60 -3.04 16.71 -20.09
CA VAL A 60 -3.90 17.86 -19.86
C VAL A 60 -3.18 18.80 -18.92
N ARG A 61 -3.14 20.08 -19.29
CA ARG A 61 -2.65 21.17 -18.44
C ARG A 61 -3.62 22.34 -18.50
N SER A 62 -4.59 22.33 -17.61
CA SER A 62 -5.64 23.35 -17.58
C SER A 62 -5.98 23.70 -16.14
N PHE A 63 -6.50 24.90 -15.93
CA PHE A 63 -7.25 25.14 -14.70
C PHE A 63 -8.71 24.75 -14.97
N PRO A 64 -9.32 23.81 -14.20
CA PRO A 64 -8.88 23.28 -12.90
C PRO A 64 -8.25 21.87 -12.90
N LEU A 65 -7.82 21.32 -14.04
CA LEU A 65 -7.40 19.91 -14.17
C LEU A 65 -6.02 19.77 -14.83
N ASN A 66 -5.12 19.04 -14.16
CA ASN A 66 -3.86 18.56 -14.73
C ASN A 66 -3.81 17.04 -14.72
N VAL A 67 -3.31 16.46 -15.82
CA VAL A 67 -3.16 15.03 -15.98
C VAL A 67 -1.82 14.73 -16.63
N ASP A 68 -1.01 13.96 -15.93
CA ASP A 68 0.32 13.53 -16.34
C ASP A 68 0.36 12.01 -16.42
N VAL A 69 1.00 11.48 -17.46
CA VAL A 69 1.16 10.04 -17.67
C VAL A 69 2.63 9.74 -17.91
N ARG A 70 3.11 8.69 -17.26
CA ARG A 70 4.41 8.08 -17.51
C ARG A 70 4.19 6.65 -17.98
N LEU A 71 4.81 6.29 -19.09
CA LEU A 71 4.81 4.93 -19.64
C LEU A 71 6.25 4.44 -19.78
N GLY A 72 6.53 3.21 -19.39
CA GLY A 72 7.90 2.73 -19.39
C GLY A 72 8.05 1.23 -19.17
N LEU A 73 9.30 0.84 -18.92
CA LEU A 73 9.66 -0.49 -18.46
C LEU A 73 10.16 -0.39 -17.03
N GLY A 74 9.59 -1.22 -16.17
CA GLY A 74 9.85 -1.25 -14.74
C GLY A 74 10.31 -2.62 -14.26
N ALA A 75 11.10 -2.61 -13.20
CA ALA A 75 11.47 -3.76 -12.38
C ALA A 75 11.10 -3.45 -10.93
N ARG A 76 10.35 -4.36 -10.31
CA ARG A 76 9.98 -4.32 -8.90
C ARG A 76 10.53 -5.56 -8.20
N GLN A 77 11.14 -5.36 -7.04
CA GLN A 77 11.63 -6.45 -6.21
C GLN A 77 11.10 -6.26 -4.79
N ILE A 78 10.43 -7.28 -4.28
CA ILE A 78 9.96 -7.32 -2.89
C ILE A 78 10.86 -8.31 -2.16
N LEU A 79 11.75 -7.79 -1.31
CA LEU A 79 12.60 -8.59 -0.44
C LEU A 79 11.87 -8.85 0.88
N VAL A 80 11.64 -10.12 1.17
CA VAL A 80 10.98 -10.56 2.39
C VAL A 80 12.00 -11.19 3.33
N SER A 81 11.94 -10.80 4.61
CA SER A 81 12.61 -11.47 5.72
C SER A 81 11.68 -11.46 6.91
N ASP A 82 11.34 -12.63 7.46
CA ASP A 82 10.46 -12.80 8.63
C ASP A 82 9.09 -12.08 8.52
N ALA A 83 8.60 -11.82 7.30
CA ALA A 83 7.31 -11.17 7.09
C ALA A 83 6.26 -12.21 6.68
N PHE A 84 5.16 -12.25 7.42
CA PHE A 84 4.12 -13.27 7.26
C PHE A 84 2.80 -12.65 6.79
N THR A 85 1.95 -13.45 6.16
CA THR A 85 0.55 -13.11 5.84
C THR A 85 -0.34 -14.01 6.66
N LEU A 86 -1.36 -13.44 7.31
CA LEU A 86 -2.37 -14.22 8.01
C LEU A 86 -3.15 -15.10 7.03
N SER A 87 -3.08 -16.41 7.25
CA SER A 87 -3.88 -17.40 6.51
C SER A 87 -5.16 -17.74 7.27
N SER A 88 -5.11 -17.76 8.60
CA SER A 88 -6.24 -17.91 9.52
C SER A 88 -5.95 -17.15 10.82
N ASP A 89 -6.90 -17.11 11.75
CA ASP A 89 -6.77 -16.38 13.02
C ASP A 89 -5.57 -16.82 13.88
N SER A 90 -5.13 -18.07 13.71
CA SER A 90 -4.02 -18.69 14.46
C SER A 90 -2.82 -19.06 13.60
N THR A 91 -2.86 -18.82 12.28
CA THR A 91 -1.81 -19.30 11.36
C THR A 91 -1.39 -18.19 10.40
N ALA A 92 -0.08 -17.94 10.35
CA ALA A 92 0.54 -17.04 9.40
C ALA A 92 1.54 -17.78 8.51
N VAL A 93 1.57 -17.43 7.23
CA VAL A 93 2.44 -18.04 6.22
C VAL A 93 3.45 -17.00 5.74
N GLU A 94 4.73 -17.35 5.70
CA GLU A 94 5.80 -16.46 5.27
C GLU A 94 5.58 -16.02 3.82
N ARG A 95 5.74 -14.71 3.59
CA ARG A 95 5.68 -14.15 2.24
C ARG A 95 6.92 -14.60 1.47
N LYS A 96 6.77 -14.78 0.16
CA LYS A 96 7.89 -15.09 -0.72
C LYS A 96 8.45 -13.80 -1.31
N THR A 97 9.77 -13.72 -1.38
CA THR A 97 10.46 -12.73 -2.21
C THR A 97 9.97 -12.86 -3.64
N SER A 98 9.64 -11.72 -4.26
CA SER A 98 9.13 -11.68 -5.62
C SER A 98 9.87 -10.63 -6.44
N THR A 99 10.10 -10.96 -7.71
CA THR A 99 10.68 -10.04 -8.69
C THR A 99 9.74 -9.99 -9.88
N SER A 100 9.30 -8.79 -10.24
CA SER A 100 8.38 -8.54 -11.33
C SER A 100 9.02 -7.54 -12.28
N THR A 101 9.10 -7.87 -13.57
CA THR A 101 9.57 -6.97 -14.62
C THR A 101 8.52 -6.84 -15.70
N GLY A 102 8.41 -5.68 -16.32
CA GLY A 102 7.51 -5.51 -17.44
C GLY A 102 7.16 -4.07 -17.73
N ILE A 103 6.01 -3.88 -18.36
CA ILE A 103 5.53 -2.56 -18.75
C ILE A 103 4.94 -1.88 -17.52
N GLU A 104 5.37 -0.65 -17.26
CA GLU A 104 4.81 0.19 -16.21
C GLU A 104 4.06 1.39 -16.79
N ALA A 105 2.99 1.78 -16.11
CA ALA A 105 2.27 2.99 -16.37
C ALA A 105 1.95 3.70 -15.05
N LEU A 106 2.17 5.00 -15.00
CA LEU A 106 1.83 5.87 -13.89
C LEU A 106 0.96 7.01 -14.45
N LEU A 107 -0.19 7.22 -13.84
CA LEU A 107 -1.13 8.29 -14.13
C LEU A 107 -1.26 9.14 -12.87
N ILE A 108 -0.96 10.43 -13.00
CA ILE A 108 -1.12 11.42 -11.94
C ILE A 108 -2.20 12.39 -12.41
N LEU A 109 -3.20 12.59 -11.54
CA LEU A 109 -4.30 13.50 -11.77
C LEU A 109 -4.38 14.47 -10.60
N ASP A 110 -4.28 15.75 -10.91
CA ASP A 110 -4.46 16.83 -9.95
C ASP A 110 -5.65 17.68 -10.40
N SER A 111 -6.67 17.77 -9.55
CA SER A 111 -7.91 18.46 -9.91
C SER A 111 -8.42 19.35 -8.80
N ARG A 112 -8.91 20.54 -9.19
CA ARG A 112 -9.61 21.47 -8.32
C ARG A 112 -11.10 21.42 -8.61
N LEU A 113 -11.77 20.42 -8.04
CA LEU A 113 -13.20 20.17 -8.24
C LEU A 113 -14.06 21.37 -7.82
N ALA A 114 -13.66 22.11 -6.77
CA ALA A 114 -14.30 23.33 -6.33
C ALA A 114 -13.29 24.28 -5.66
N LYS A 115 -13.71 25.51 -5.32
CA LYS A 115 -12.87 26.48 -4.59
C LYS A 115 -12.30 25.90 -3.29
N SER A 116 -13.09 25.08 -2.60
CA SER A 116 -12.78 24.44 -1.32
C SER A 116 -12.51 22.94 -1.43
N VAL A 117 -12.45 22.36 -2.64
CA VAL A 117 -12.30 20.91 -2.83
C VAL A 117 -11.21 20.64 -3.87
N ASN A 118 -10.15 19.98 -3.43
CA ASN A 118 -9.09 19.47 -4.29
C ASN A 118 -9.10 17.95 -4.25
N PHE A 119 -8.84 17.33 -5.39
CA PHE A 119 -8.75 15.90 -5.54
C PHE A 119 -7.50 15.55 -6.34
N ASP A 120 -6.64 14.77 -5.72
CA ASP A 120 -5.40 14.26 -6.29
C ASP A 120 -5.52 12.73 -6.37
N SER A 121 -5.12 12.13 -7.49
CA SER A 121 -5.14 10.69 -7.69
C SER A 121 -3.86 10.25 -8.39
N GLU A 122 -3.25 9.21 -7.85
CA GLU A 122 -2.07 8.56 -8.42
C GLU A 122 -2.39 7.09 -8.68
N PHE A 123 -2.39 6.68 -9.94
CA PHE A 123 -2.57 5.29 -10.36
C PHE A 123 -1.30 4.77 -11.01
N ASP A 124 -0.72 3.75 -10.41
CA ASP A 124 0.51 3.11 -10.86
C ASP A 124 0.26 1.62 -11.07
N ILE A 125 0.67 1.10 -12.21
CA ILE A 125 0.50 -0.30 -12.59
C ILE A 125 1.78 -0.83 -13.23
N LEU A 126 2.12 -2.08 -12.91
CA LEU A 126 3.10 -2.87 -13.62
C LEU A 126 2.45 -4.15 -14.11
N ILE A 127 2.50 -4.35 -15.42
CA ILE A 127 2.06 -5.58 -16.07
C ILE A 127 3.30 -6.43 -16.31
N ASN A 128 3.36 -7.59 -15.64
CA ASN A 128 4.51 -8.47 -15.69
C ASN A 128 4.65 -9.08 -17.10
N GLN A 129 5.86 -9.06 -17.65
CA GLN A 129 6.16 -9.57 -18.98
C GLN A 129 6.08 -11.10 -19.05
N THR A 130 6.43 -11.78 -17.96
CA THR A 130 6.47 -13.26 -17.91
C THR A 130 5.11 -13.89 -17.64
N ASP A 131 4.26 -13.21 -16.86
CA ASP A 131 2.91 -13.65 -16.53
C ASP A 131 1.98 -12.42 -16.42
N PRO A 132 1.29 -12.06 -17.51
CA PRO A 132 0.39 -10.91 -17.53
C PRO A 132 -0.75 -10.99 -16.48
N GLY A 133 -1.07 -12.20 -15.98
CA GLY A 133 -2.04 -12.39 -14.90
C GLY A 133 -1.58 -11.86 -13.53
N LYS A 134 -0.27 -11.64 -13.36
CA LYS A 134 0.38 -11.14 -12.15
C LYS A 134 0.69 -9.64 -12.20
N TRP A 135 -0.23 -8.86 -12.73
CA TRP A 135 -0.14 -7.40 -12.66
C TRP A 135 -0.22 -6.90 -11.21
N VAL A 136 0.59 -5.89 -10.93
CA VAL A 136 0.74 -5.23 -9.64
C VAL A 136 0.25 -3.79 -9.83
N PHE A 137 -0.51 -3.26 -8.89
CA PHE A 137 -0.94 -1.87 -8.97
C PHE A 137 -1.02 -1.19 -7.60
N SER A 138 -0.90 0.13 -7.60
CA SER A 138 -1.21 1.01 -6.49
C SER A 138 -2.07 2.16 -6.97
N LEU A 139 -3.08 2.52 -6.20
CA LEU A 139 -3.98 3.63 -6.44
C LEU A 139 -4.09 4.43 -5.14
N GLU A 140 -3.49 5.61 -5.08
CA GLU A 140 -3.68 6.57 -4.00
C GLU A 140 -4.66 7.64 -4.46
N ASN A 141 -5.71 7.87 -3.67
CA ASN A 141 -6.64 8.98 -3.85
C ASN A 141 -6.58 9.88 -2.63
N ARG A 142 -6.52 11.18 -2.85
CA ARG A 142 -6.51 12.20 -1.81
C ARG A 142 -7.55 13.26 -2.12
N LEU A 143 -8.56 13.35 -1.26
CA LEU A 143 -9.57 14.39 -1.32
C LEU A 143 -9.34 15.35 -0.16
N ARG A 144 -9.05 16.62 -0.48
CA ARG A 144 -8.88 17.69 0.49
C ARG A 144 -10.07 18.64 0.43
N ILE A 145 -10.73 18.80 1.57
CA ILE A 145 -11.86 19.70 1.75
C ILE A 145 -11.45 20.80 2.73
N PHE A 146 -11.42 22.05 2.27
CA PHE A 146 -11.17 23.21 3.10
C PHE A 146 -12.47 23.64 3.79
N LEU A 147 -12.55 23.40 5.10
CA LEU A 147 -13.70 23.79 5.92
C LEU A 147 -13.64 25.29 6.25
N THR A 148 -12.44 25.76 6.61
CA THR A 148 -12.10 27.16 6.80
C THR A 148 -10.69 27.43 6.27
N SER A 149 -10.19 28.66 6.37
CA SER A 149 -8.80 28.98 6.00
C SER A 149 -7.75 28.29 6.86
N PHE A 150 -8.12 27.75 8.02
CA PHE A 150 -7.22 27.16 9.02
C PHE A 150 -7.57 25.70 9.37
N ILE A 151 -8.65 25.16 8.81
CA ILE A 151 -9.07 23.77 9.03
C ILE A 151 -9.32 23.11 7.68
N ASN A 152 -8.66 21.99 7.45
CA ASN A 152 -8.94 21.12 6.32
C ASN A 152 -9.19 19.67 6.77
N LEU A 153 -10.04 19.01 6.01
CA LEU A 153 -10.29 17.59 6.09
C LEU A 153 -9.60 16.93 4.90
N ASP A 154 -8.62 16.06 5.19
CA ASP A 154 -7.96 15.22 4.21
C ASP A 154 -8.51 13.79 4.33
N LEU A 155 -9.08 13.29 3.24
CA LEU A 155 -9.48 11.90 3.07
C LEU A 155 -8.47 11.25 2.13
N VAL A 156 -7.82 10.19 2.59
CA VAL A 156 -6.83 9.42 1.81
C VAL A 156 -7.32 8.00 1.69
N ALA A 157 -7.37 7.48 0.46
CA ALA A 157 -7.73 6.10 0.17
C ALA A 157 -6.64 5.47 -0.71
N ASP A 158 -5.89 4.54 -0.12
CA ASP A 158 -4.82 3.79 -0.78
C ASP A 158 -5.36 2.39 -1.09
N LEU A 159 -5.26 1.95 -2.34
CA LEU A 159 -5.57 0.59 -2.79
C LEU A 159 -4.32 0.02 -3.43
N GLN A 160 -3.95 -1.20 -3.06
CA GLN A 160 -2.76 -1.85 -3.58
C GLN A 160 -2.98 -3.33 -3.84
N ARG A 161 -2.35 -3.83 -4.89
CA ARG A 161 -2.21 -5.25 -5.20
C ARG A 161 -0.74 -5.53 -5.43
N GLN A 162 -0.14 -6.36 -4.58
CA GLN A 162 1.26 -6.75 -4.66
C GLN A 162 1.40 -8.22 -5.03
N GLU A 163 2.49 -8.57 -5.71
CA GLU A 163 2.87 -9.98 -5.89
C GLU A 163 3.18 -10.61 -4.53
N GLY A 164 2.69 -11.82 -4.28
CA GLY A 164 2.79 -12.50 -2.99
C GLY A 164 1.62 -12.25 -2.02
N LEU A 165 0.74 -11.27 -2.28
CA LEU A 165 -0.53 -11.11 -1.56
C LEU A 165 -1.69 -11.64 -2.40
N ARG A 166 -2.52 -12.53 -1.83
CA ARG A 166 -3.68 -13.12 -2.53
C ARG A 166 -4.83 -12.15 -2.76
N ARG A 167 -4.86 -11.01 -2.04
CA ARG A 167 -5.99 -10.07 -2.04
C ARG A 167 -5.52 -8.65 -2.27
N ILE A 168 -6.38 -7.84 -2.88
CA ILE A 168 -6.23 -6.39 -2.92
C ILE A 168 -6.32 -5.89 -1.47
N THR A 169 -5.37 -5.05 -1.08
CA THR A 169 -5.36 -4.43 0.23
C THR A 169 -5.77 -2.97 0.08
N GLY A 170 -6.71 -2.52 0.90
CA GLY A 170 -7.13 -1.13 0.96
C GLY A 170 -6.77 -0.51 2.30
N ARG A 171 -6.48 0.78 2.29
CA ARG A 171 -6.28 1.61 3.46
C ARG A 171 -7.02 2.90 3.28
N GLU A 172 -7.74 3.30 4.31
CA GLU A 172 -8.47 4.55 4.35
C GLU A 172 -8.00 5.35 5.56
N GLN A 173 -7.82 6.65 5.38
CA GLN A 173 -7.38 7.55 6.41
C GLN A 173 -8.15 8.87 6.32
N VAL A 174 -8.71 9.26 7.46
CA VAL A 174 -9.37 10.56 7.66
C VAL A 174 -8.49 11.40 8.57
N LEU A 175 -8.13 12.59 8.12
CA LEU A 175 -7.22 13.51 8.81
C LEU A 175 -7.87 14.89 8.88
N LEU A 176 -8.19 15.33 10.10
CA LEU A 176 -8.51 16.73 10.34
C LEU A 176 -7.21 17.46 10.68
N ARG A 177 -6.78 18.40 9.83
CA ARG A 177 -5.59 19.22 10.13
C ARG A 177 -6.00 20.65 10.45
N PHE A 178 -5.28 21.18 11.42
CA PHE A 178 -5.38 22.56 11.87
C PHE A 178 -4.08 23.26 11.50
N SER A 179 -4.14 24.22 10.60
CA SER A 179 -3.00 25.08 10.27
C SER A 179 -3.07 26.33 11.14
N ARG A 180 -2.27 26.37 12.22
CA ARG A 180 -2.06 27.58 13.02
C ARG A 180 -1.07 28.48 12.28
N PHE A 181 -1.49 29.72 11.98
CA PHE A 181 -0.57 30.83 11.80
C PHE A 181 -0.21 31.32 13.21
N PHE A 182 1.08 31.34 13.55
CA PHE A 182 1.60 32.21 14.61
C PHE A 182 2.16 33.46 13.95
#